data_AF-A0ABD3MIH1-F1
#
_entry.id   AF-A0ABD3MIH1-F1
#
_cell.length_a   1.000
_cell.length_b   1.000
_cell.length_c   1.000
_cell.angle_alpha   90.00
_cell.angle_beta   90.00
_cell.angle_gamma   90.00
#
_symmetry.space_group_name_H-M   'P 1'
#
loop_
_entity.id
_entity.type
_entity.pdbx_description
1 polymer ?
#
loop_
_entity_poly.entity_id
_entity_poly.type
_entity_poly.pdbx_seq_one_letter_code
_entity_poly.pdbx_strand_id
1 'polypeptide(L)'
;MIHPGKKYHQHKYYSCRSIYNLAMELEKGDKSDRAPYVRYLLSQTRGTMPGEWSVAGSKFLASDVLGDGDLPPYEDSWRTKFDKEWLRGCLGTDRASDPSTHAFERDAYWLASSRDEDTLMVPVYDMANHSNDPALLNTLSYKPETAGDAFLFVASRDIGGGEQVYNSYNRCNACSDARYGDDCETYSFARTPDLFVRFGFVEEYPQNWEFDPHNDDSSDDDDDDDETEFNFCLHRDAESGELEARWGDREDDKPDAADVRWLRKQLGRLRGLSDRKERLEAQLVKAAGDGEEADGDKMSRWEWESAWRYHNALSHAIAAAIRSVATEDAHDGEL
;
A
#
# COMPACT_ATOMS: atom_id res chain seq x y z
N MET A 1 12.74 16.38 12.77
CA MET A 1 12.73 15.73 11.45
C MET A 1 14.06 15.04 11.18
N ILE A 2 14.03 13.92 10.47
CA ILE A 2 15.22 13.27 9.87
C ILE A 2 15.09 13.47 8.35
N HIS A 3 16.12 13.97 7.69
CA HIS A 3 16.07 14.47 6.30
C HIS A 3 17.39 14.15 5.56
N PRO A 4 17.44 14.21 4.21
CA PRO A 4 18.64 13.85 3.45
C PRO A 4 19.79 14.87 3.51
N GLY A 5 19.67 15.92 4.32
CA GLY A 5 20.65 17.02 4.42
C GLY A 5 20.14 18.35 3.87
N LYS A 6 21.05 19.25 3.47
CA LYS A 6 20.78 20.66 3.10
C LYS A 6 20.06 20.87 1.76
N LYS A 7 19.90 19.82 0.95
CA LYS A 7 19.19 19.86 -0.33
C LYS A 7 18.04 18.87 -0.25
N TYR A 8 16.90 19.36 0.24
CA TYR A 8 15.62 18.69 0.07
C TYR A 8 15.12 18.99 -1.34
N HIS A 9 14.47 18.03 -1.97
CA HIS A 9 13.79 18.22 -3.25
C HIS A 9 12.33 17.90 -3.01
N GLN A 10 11.46 18.91 -3.15
CA GLN A 10 10.00 18.77 -3.04
C GLN A 10 9.47 17.64 -3.93
N HIS A 11 10.14 17.41 -5.06
CA HIS A 11 9.81 16.41 -6.06
C HIS A 11 10.74 15.17 -6.02
N LYS A 12 11.05 14.64 -4.84
CA LYS A 12 11.77 13.36 -4.72
C LYS A 12 11.02 12.39 -3.82
N TYR A 13 10.61 11.25 -4.38
CA TYR A 13 9.84 10.22 -3.67
C TYR A 13 10.70 9.25 -2.84
N TYR A 14 11.96 9.04 -3.21
CA TYR A 14 12.85 8.06 -2.56
C TYR A 14 14.26 8.59 -2.37
N SER A 15 14.90 8.30 -1.23
CA SER A 15 16.24 8.82 -0.91
C SER A 15 17.06 7.84 -0.08
N CYS A 16 18.05 7.21 -0.71
CA CYS A 16 19.04 6.38 -0.03
C CYS A 16 19.64 7.09 1.20
N ARG A 17 19.98 8.38 1.03
CA ARG A 17 20.58 9.18 2.10
C ARG A 17 19.64 9.44 3.26
N SER A 18 18.34 9.59 3.02
CA SER A 18 17.35 9.74 4.10
C SER A 18 17.27 8.46 4.93
N ILE A 19 17.24 7.31 4.26
CA ILE A 19 17.20 6.00 4.90
C ILE A 19 18.49 5.74 5.70
N TYR A 20 19.67 6.01 5.13
CA TYR A 20 20.93 5.92 5.88
C TYR A 20 20.96 6.84 7.10
N ASN A 21 20.49 8.09 6.95
CA ASN A 21 20.41 9.02 8.07
C ASN A 21 19.46 8.51 9.16
N LEU A 22 18.33 7.90 8.78
CA LEU A 22 17.43 7.27 9.73
C LEU A 22 18.10 6.09 10.43
N ALA A 23 18.74 5.18 9.70
CA ALA A 23 19.45 4.04 10.26
C ALA A 23 20.48 4.46 11.33
N MET A 24 21.29 5.47 11.04
CA MET A 24 22.26 6.04 12.00
C MET A 24 21.59 6.63 13.25
N GLU A 25 20.41 7.24 13.12
CA GLU A 25 19.68 7.78 14.28
C GLU A 25 19.03 6.66 15.10
N LEU A 26 18.52 5.60 14.46
CA LEU A 26 18.00 4.41 15.13
C LEU A 26 19.10 3.69 15.92
N GLU A 27 20.28 3.53 15.34
CA GLU A 27 21.45 2.90 15.98
C GLU A 27 21.87 3.64 17.25
N LYS A 28 21.80 4.98 17.25
CA LYS A 28 22.11 5.79 18.44
C LYS A 28 21.11 5.58 19.58
N GLY A 29 19.87 5.19 19.28
CA GLY A 29 18.79 5.04 20.25
C GLY A 29 18.65 6.27 21.14
N ASP A 30 18.77 6.10 22.46
CA ASP A 30 18.68 7.19 23.45
C ASP A 30 19.78 8.24 23.36
N LYS A 31 20.87 7.97 22.63
CA LYS A 31 21.95 8.95 22.39
C LYS A 31 21.68 9.86 21.19
N SER A 32 20.61 9.63 20.43
CA SER A 32 20.23 10.52 19.33
C SER A 32 19.74 11.87 19.87
N ASP A 33 20.08 12.97 19.21
CA ASP A 33 19.48 14.29 19.48
C ASP A 33 17.96 14.32 19.19
N ARG A 34 17.44 13.25 18.59
CA ARG A 34 16.03 12.99 18.27
C ARG A 34 15.49 11.81 19.09
N ALA A 35 16.11 11.47 20.22
CA ALA A 35 15.80 10.29 21.02
C ALA A 35 14.29 10.04 21.28
N PRO A 36 13.45 11.05 21.60
CA PRO A 36 12.01 10.80 21.78
C PRO A 36 11.33 10.25 20.52
N TYR A 37 11.69 10.76 19.35
CA TYR A 37 11.14 10.28 18.08
C TYR A 37 11.75 8.93 17.68
N VAL A 38 13.06 8.75 17.89
CA VAL A 38 13.72 7.46 17.66
C VAL A 38 13.10 6.34 18.51
N ARG A 39 12.79 6.59 19.79
CA ARG A 39 12.09 5.63 20.64
C ARG A 39 10.71 5.26 20.08
N TYR A 40 9.97 6.25 19.61
CA TYR A 40 8.69 6.02 18.95
C TYR A 40 8.83 5.15 17.70
N LEU A 41 9.83 5.42 16.85
CA LEU A 41 10.08 4.62 15.65
C LEU A 41 10.52 3.19 15.99
N LEU A 42 11.37 3.01 17.00
CA LEU A 42 11.81 1.69 17.47
C LEU A 42 10.69 0.89 18.15
N SER A 43 9.63 1.53 18.65
CA SER A 43 8.47 0.85 19.22
C SER A 43 7.43 0.42 18.18
N GLN A 44 7.62 0.74 16.91
CA GLN A 44 6.69 0.34 15.85
C GLN A 44 6.77 -1.16 15.59
N THR A 45 5.62 -1.76 15.30
CA THR A 45 5.52 -3.16 14.88
C THR A 45 6.25 -3.36 13.56
N ARG A 46 7.00 -4.45 13.45
CA ARG A 46 7.73 -4.86 12.23
C ARG A 46 7.01 -6.02 11.54
N GLY A 47 7.37 -6.31 10.29
CA GLY A 47 6.77 -7.44 9.57
C GLY A 47 5.33 -7.18 9.16
N THR A 48 4.92 -5.91 9.09
CA THR A 48 3.54 -5.55 8.74
C THR A 48 3.35 -5.51 7.23
N MET A 49 4.39 -5.15 6.48
CA MET A 49 4.36 -5.04 5.02
C MET A 49 4.65 -6.38 4.34
N PRO A 50 3.99 -6.72 3.22
CA PRO A 50 4.22 -7.95 2.47
C PRO A 50 5.68 -8.26 2.16
N GLY A 51 6.50 -7.26 1.85
CA GLY A 51 7.93 -7.44 1.57
C GLY A 51 8.78 -7.79 2.81
N GLU A 52 8.21 -7.70 4.01
CA GLU A 52 8.83 -8.16 5.25
C GLU A 52 8.38 -9.55 5.69
N TRP A 53 7.34 -10.10 5.06
CA TRP A 53 6.72 -11.34 5.51
C TRP A 53 7.65 -12.54 5.40
N SER A 54 7.33 -13.56 6.18
CA SER A 54 7.92 -14.89 6.09
C SER A 54 7.82 -15.46 4.67
N VAL A 55 8.67 -16.44 4.35
CA VAL A 55 8.63 -17.14 3.06
C VAL A 55 7.24 -17.78 2.83
N ALA A 56 6.67 -18.39 3.88
CA ALA A 56 5.32 -18.94 3.84
C ALA A 56 4.24 -17.86 3.58
N GLY A 57 4.30 -16.72 4.30
CA GLY A 57 3.37 -15.60 4.10
C GLY A 57 3.46 -15.01 2.69
N SER A 58 4.68 -14.78 2.22
CA SER A 58 4.97 -14.28 0.87
C SER A 58 4.46 -15.23 -0.20
N LYS A 59 4.68 -16.54 -0.03
CA LYS A 59 4.20 -17.56 -0.98
C LYS A 59 2.68 -17.65 -1.02
N PHE A 60 2.02 -17.62 0.14
CA PHE A 60 0.55 -17.63 0.20
C PHE A 60 -0.04 -16.40 -0.46
N LEU A 61 0.54 -15.21 -0.22
CA LEU A 61 0.12 -14.00 -0.92
C LEU A 61 0.30 -14.15 -2.43
N ALA A 62 1.52 -14.45 -2.90
CA ALA A 62 1.83 -14.51 -4.32
C ALA A 62 0.98 -15.56 -5.07
N SER A 63 0.99 -16.82 -4.62
CA SER A 63 0.38 -17.90 -5.38
C SER A 63 -1.11 -18.07 -5.09
N ASP A 64 -1.50 -18.09 -3.82
CA ASP A 64 -2.89 -18.38 -3.47
C ASP A 64 -3.80 -17.15 -3.62
N VAL A 65 -3.38 -15.98 -3.13
CA VAL A 65 -4.21 -14.76 -3.20
C VAL A 65 -4.06 -14.08 -4.57
N LEU A 66 -2.83 -13.82 -5.01
CA LEU A 66 -2.57 -13.04 -6.22
C LEU A 66 -2.57 -13.86 -7.51
N GLY A 67 -2.55 -15.20 -7.42
CA GLY A 67 -2.61 -16.05 -8.61
C GLY A 67 -1.33 -15.99 -9.43
N ASP A 68 -0.17 -15.94 -8.77
CA ASP A 68 1.16 -15.93 -9.38
C ASP A 68 1.40 -14.76 -10.35
N GLY A 69 0.76 -13.61 -10.09
CA GLY A 69 0.92 -12.39 -10.90
C GLY A 69 -0.37 -11.94 -11.59
N ASP A 70 -1.40 -12.79 -11.62
CA ASP A 70 -2.72 -12.45 -12.18
C ASP A 70 -3.37 -11.21 -11.53
N LEU A 71 -3.19 -10.99 -10.23
CA LEU A 71 -3.85 -9.90 -9.49
C LEU A 71 -2.85 -8.98 -8.80
N PRO A 72 -3.16 -7.67 -8.67
CA PRO A 72 -2.30 -6.73 -7.96
C PRO A 72 -2.26 -7.03 -6.45
N PRO A 73 -1.17 -6.68 -5.73
CA PRO A 73 0.03 -6.00 -6.22
C PRO A 73 0.95 -6.94 -7.01
N TYR A 74 1.40 -6.49 -8.18
CA TYR A 74 2.29 -7.28 -9.04
C TYR A 74 3.66 -7.49 -8.39
N GLU A 75 4.29 -8.65 -8.64
CA GLU A 75 5.44 -9.15 -7.86
C GLU A 75 6.58 -8.12 -7.72
N ASP A 76 6.86 -7.39 -8.79
CA ASP A 76 7.92 -6.39 -8.84
C ASP A 76 7.70 -5.18 -7.92
N SER A 77 6.44 -4.91 -7.54
CA SER A 77 6.10 -3.79 -6.66
C SER A 77 6.40 -4.05 -5.18
N TRP A 78 6.61 -5.31 -4.77
CA TRP A 78 6.72 -5.66 -3.35
C TRP A 78 7.76 -6.72 -3.01
N ARG A 79 7.76 -7.87 -3.70
CA ARG A 79 8.50 -9.07 -3.26
C ARG A 79 10.01 -8.88 -3.33
N THR A 80 10.47 -8.19 -4.37
CA THR A 80 11.90 -7.96 -4.63
C THR A 80 12.33 -6.52 -4.34
N LYS A 81 11.43 -5.70 -3.80
CA LYS A 81 11.60 -4.24 -3.71
C LYS A 81 12.79 -3.84 -2.84
N PHE A 82 12.91 -4.41 -1.64
CA PHE A 82 14.04 -4.16 -0.75
C PHE A 82 15.38 -4.49 -1.41
N ASP A 83 15.49 -5.66 -2.03
CA ASP A 83 16.73 -6.08 -2.68
C ASP A 83 17.07 -5.20 -3.89
N LYS A 84 16.08 -4.86 -4.71
CA LYS A 84 16.25 -4.02 -5.91
C LYS A 84 16.60 -2.58 -5.53
N GLU A 85 15.82 -1.95 -4.66
CA GLU A 85 15.95 -0.52 -4.34
C GLU A 85 17.04 -0.24 -3.31
N TRP A 86 17.13 -1.04 -2.24
CA TRP A 86 18.07 -0.78 -1.15
C TRP A 86 19.42 -1.44 -1.41
N LEU A 87 19.46 -2.77 -1.46
CA LEU A 87 20.73 -3.49 -1.55
C LEU A 87 21.47 -3.19 -2.86
N ARG A 88 20.77 -3.27 -4.00
CA ARG A 88 21.39 -3.00 -5.31
C ARG A 88 21.38 -1.50 -5.64
N GLY A 89 20.24 -0.84 -5.49
CA GLY A 89 20.06 0.56 -5.89
C GLY A 89 20.81 1.56 -5.02
N CYS A 90 20.81 1.37 -3.70
CA CYS A 90 21.47 2.27 -2.74
C CYS A 90 22.83 1.78 -2.25
N LEU A 91 23.30 0.65 -2.79
CA LEU A 91 24.46 -0.07 -2.27
C LEU A 91 24.34 -0.28 -0.75
N GLY A 92 23.11 -0.57 -0.29
CA GLY A 92 22.81 -0.95 1.08
C GLY A 92 23.73 -2.06 1.53
N THR A 93 24.05 -2.10 2.82
CA THR A 93 24.96 -3.13 3.29
C THR A 93 24.25 -4.49 3.24
N ASP A 94 24.88 -5.49 2.60
CA ASP A 94 24.38 -6.87 2.54
C ASP A 94 24.85 -7.65 3.77
N ARG A 95 24.00 -8.59 4.23
CA ARG A 95 24.07 -9.45 5.44
C ARG A 95 25.45 -10.00 5.81
N ALA A 96 26.41 -10.04 4.88
CA ALA A 96 27.69 -10.73 5.03
C ALA A 96 28.77 -9.97 5.82
N SER A 97 28.69 -8.64 5.99
CA SER A 97 29.81 -7.86 6.58
C SER A 97 29.69 -7.51 8.07
N ASP A 98 28.49 -7.23 8.62
CA ASP A 98 28.26 -6.98 10.06
C ASP A 98 26.75 -7.09 10.46
N PRO A 99 26.32 -8.22 11.06
CA PRO A 99 24.91 -8.47 11.45
C PRO A 99 24.26 -7.40 12.32
N SER A 100 25.03 -6.62 13.10
CA SER A 100 24.49 -5.66 14.06
C SER A 100 24.10 -4.32 13.44
N THR A 101 24.83 -3.87 12.42
CA THR A 101 24.54 -2.64 11.65
C THR A 101 23.37 -2.87 10.68
N HIS A 102 23.20 -4.09 10.18
CA HIS A 102 22.14 -4.49 9.23
C HIS A 102 20.73 -4.34 9.74
N ALA A 103 20.50 -4.58 11.04
CA ALA A 103 19.15 -4.52 11.60
C ALA A 103 18.56 -3.11 11.41
N PHE A 104 19.35 -2.07 11.67
CA PHE A 104 18.88 -0.69 11.59
C PHE A 104 18.68 -0.19 10.16
N GLU A 105 19.47 -0.63 9.17
CA GLU A 105 19.25 -0.26 7.76
C GLU A 105 17.96 -0.86 7.21
N ARG A 106 17.71 -2.14 7.49
CA ARG A 106 16.45 -2.79 7.10
C ARG A 106 15.26 -2.14 7.79
N ASP A 107 15.35 -1.88 9.08
CA ASP A 107 14.30 -1.19 9.83
C ASP A 107 14.06 0.22 9.28
N ALA A 108 15.13 0.96 8.98
CA ALA A 108 15.04 2.30 8.42
C ALA A 108 14.40 2.32 7.03
N TYR A 109 14.69 1.33 6.17
CA TYR A 109 14.06 1.23 4.85
C TYR A 109 12.54 1.11 4.99
N TRP A 110 12.08 0.14 5.78
CA TRP A 110 10.65 -0.14 5.96
C TRP A 110 9.92 0.96 6.73
N LEU A 111 10.57 1.57 7.72
CA LEU A 111 10.03 2.76 8.40
C LEU A 111 9.92 3.94 7.45
N ALA A 112 10.93 4.20 6.62
CA ALA A 112 10.85 5.29 5.64
C ALA A 112 9.74 5.05 4.62
N SER A 113 9.64 3.84 4.06
CA SER A 113 8.59 3.50 3.08
C SER A 113 7.17 3.68 3.59
N SER A 114 6.94 3.51 4.89
CA SER A 114 5.61 3.54 5.51
C SER A 114 5.29 4.83 6.25
N ARG A 115 6.25 5.73 6.47
CA ARG A 115 6.08 6.88 7.39
C ARG A 115 6.68 8.18 6.91
N ASP A 116 7.53 8.15 5.89
CA ASP A 116 8.09 9.38 5.37
C ASP A 116 7.05 10.18 4.58
N GLU A 117 7.27 11.49 4.52
CA GLU A 117 6.61 12.37 3.57
C GLU A 117 7.64 12.75 2.50
N ASP A 118 7.66 11.99 1.40
CA ASP A 118 8.55 12.22 0.26
C ASP A 118 10.00 12.47 0.71
N THR A 119 10.58 11.53 1.47
CA THR A 119 11.95 11.53 2.05
C THR A 119 12.17 12.25 3.39
N LEU A 120 11.12 12.79 4.02
CA LEU A 120 11.17 13.42 5.33
C LEU A 120 10.50 12.57 6.41
N MET A 121 11.25 12.19 7.44
CA MET A 121 10.66 11.62 8.66
C MET A 121 10.20 12.76 9.57
N VAL A 122 8.89 12.96 9.66
CA VAL A 122 8.28 14.09 10.35
C VAL A 122 7.56 13.61 11.62
N PRO A 123 8.08 13.92 12.82
CA PRO A 123 7.40 13.56 14.07
C PRO A 123 6.01 14.17 14.15
N VAL A 124 5.09 13.49 14.83
CA VAL A 124 3.66 13.86 15.01
C VAL A 124 2.83 13.71 13.74
N TYR A 125 3.35 14.16 12.59
CA TYR A 125 2.72 13.93 11.29
C TYR A 125 2.53 12.44 11.00
N ASP A 126 3.61 11.66 11.12
CA ASP A 126 3.62 10.22 10.86
C ASP A 126 2.88 9.38 11.92
N MET A 127 2.24 10.03 12.88
CA MET A 127 1.35 9.40 13.87
C MET A 127 -0.12 9.49 13.46
N ALA A 128 -0.48 10.39 12.54
CA ALA A 128 -1.84 10.50 12.04
C ALA A 128 -2.14 9.35 11.08
N ASN A 129 -3.22 8.62 11.34
CA ASN A 129 -3.63 7.50 10.49
C ASN A 129 -4.17 7.97 9.15
N HIS A 130 -4.14 7.05 8.20
CA HIS A 130 -4.75 7.21 6.89
C HIS A 130 -6.28 7.23 6.94
N SER A 131 -6.91 8.06 6.12
CA SER A 131 -8.27 7.88 5.64
C SER A 131 -8.41 8.45 4.23
N ASN A 132 -9.28 7.86 3.41
CA ASN A 132 -9.78 8.48 2.19
C ASN A 132 -11.21 8.99 2.33
N ASP A 133 -11.87 8.72 3.46
CA ASP A 133 -13.22 9.21 3.70
C ASP A 133 -13.19 10.74 3.86
N PRO A 134 -13.84 11.49 2.94
CA PRO A 134 -13.84 12.95 2.99
C PRO A 134 -14.50 13.51 4.26
N ALA A 135 -15.35 12.74 4.95
CA ALA A 135 -15.94 13.13 6.23
C ALA A 135 -14.96 13.00 7.40
N LEU A 136 -14.07 12.00 7.36
CA LEU A 136 -13.07 11.78 8.42
C LEU A 136 -11.82 12.63 8.22
N LEU A 137 -11.44 12.89 6.96
CA LEU A 137 -10.27 13.69 6.64
C LEU A 137 -10.37 15.09 7.25
N ASN A 138 -9.33 15.45 8.02
CA ASN A 138 -9.34 16.68 8.80
C ASN A 138 -7.98 17.39 8.87
N THR A 139 -7.00 16.99 8.06
CA THR A 139 -5.69 17.64 7.98
C THR A 139 -5.18 17.82 6.55
N LEU A 140 -4.25 18.77 6.39
CA LEU A 140 -3.44 18.99 5.19
C LEU A 140 -1.97 19.05 5.60
N SER A 141 -1.08 18.58 4.74
CA SER A 141 0.36 18.69 4.92
C SER A 141 1.00 19.51 3.81
N TYR A 142 1.95 20.38 4.18
CA TYR A 142 2.75 21.16 3.24
C TYR A 142 4.23 20.95 3.54
N LYS A 143 4.95 20.48 2.52
CA LYS A 143 6.38 20.21 2.60
C LYS A 143 7.14 21.53 2.45
N PRO A 144 8.26 21.70 3.17
CA PRO A 144 9.09 22.87 3.00
C PRO A 144 9.76 22.87 1.61
N GLU A 145 9.83 24.01 0.93
CA GLU A 145 10.58 24.14 -0.33
C GLU A 145 12.09 23.94 -0.12
N THR A 146 12.62 24.41 1.02
CA THR A 146 14.04 24.33 1.33
C THR A 146 14.34 23.68 2.68
N ALA A 147 15.51 23.05 2.78
CA ALA A 147 15.93 22.40 4.02
C ALA A 147 16.18 23.44 5.13
N GLY A 148 15.41 23.33 6.21
CA GLY A 148 15.45 24.26 7.34
C GLY A 148 14.15 25.02 7.55
N ASP A 149 13.30 25.08 6.52
CA ASP A 149 11.96 25.65 6.64
C ASP A 149 11.00 24.70 7.39
N ALA A 150 9.87 25.25 7.81
CA ALA A 150 8.88 24.51 8.58
C ALA A 150 8.07 23.57 7.68
N PHE A 151 7.92 22.33 8.12
CA PHE A 151 6.83 21.47 7.68
C PHE A 151 5.53 21.92 8.32
N LEU A 152 4.47 22.09 7.54
CA LEU A 152 3.17 22.50 8.06
C LEU A 152 2.23 21.30 8.04
N PHE A 153 1.68 20.96 9.21
CA PHE A 153 0.58 20.01 9.34
C PHE A 153 -0.58 20.74 9.99
N VAL A 154 -1.60 21.05 9.19
CA VAL A 154 -2.68 21.97 9.58
C VAL A 154 -4.02 21.27 9.50
N ALA A 155 -4.98 21.72 10.32
CA ALA A 155 -6.34 21.22 10.22
C ALA A 155 -7.01 21.74 8.94
N SER A 156 -7.70 20.88 8.19
CA SER A 156 -8.49 21.26 7.01
C SER A 156 -9.91 21.71 7.37
N ARG A 157 -10.35 21.38 8.59
CA ARG A 157 -11.64 21.76 9.19
C ARG A 157 -11.51 21.79 10.71
N ASP A 158 -12.57 22.21 11.39
CA ASP A 158 -12.65 22.07 12.85
C ASP A 158 -12.56 20.60 13.26
N ILE A 159 -11.73 20.32 14.28
CA ILE A 159 -11.54 18.98 14.86
C ILE A 159 -12.12 19.01 16.27
N GLY A 160 -13.12 18.17 16.53
CA GLY A 160 -13.79 18.08 17.82
C GLY A 160 -12.88 17.51 18.92
N GLY A 161 -13.17 17.85 20.18
CA GLY A 161 -12.49 17.22 21.31
C GLY A 161 -12.74 15.72 21.36
N GLY A 162 -11.67 14.91 21.29
CA GLY A 162 -11.73 13.45 21.25
C GLY A 162 -11.86 12.85 19.85
N GLU A 163 -11.98 13.69 18.81
CA GLU A 163 -11.90 13.25 17.43
C GLU A 163 -10.46 12.84 17.07
N GLN A 164 -10.31 11.79 16.26
CA GLN A 164 -9.01 11.37 15.74
C GLN A 164 -8.53 12.30 14.63
N VAL A 165 -7.23 12.58 14.62
CA VAL A 165 -6.57 13.32 13.54
C VAL A 165 -6.26 12.36 12.40
N TYR A 166 -6.84 12.61 11.22
CA TYR A 166 -6.68 11.81 10.02
C TYR A 166 -5.96 12.59 8.93
N ASN A 167 -5.05 11.90 8.25
CA ASN A 167 -4.33 12.36 7.07
C ASN A 167 -4.60 11.42 5.88
N SER A 168 -4.33 11.84 4.64
CA SER A 168 -4.33 10.93 3.49
C SER A 168 -2.91 10.66 3.02
N TYR A 169 -2.55 9.36 2.91
CA TYR A 169 -1.23 8.90 2.45
C TYR A 169 -1.18 8.82 0.91
N ASN A 170 -2.35 8.79 0.27
CA ASN A 170 -2.54 8.83 -1.16
C ASN A 170 -3.46 9.99 -1.57
N ARG A 171 -3.21 11.16 -0.99
CA ARG A 171 -4.05 12.36 -1.13
C ARG A 171 -4.37 12.80 -2.55
N CYS A 172 -3.53 12.41 -3.51
CA CYS A 172 -3.66 12.79 -4.91
C CYS A 172 -4.10 11.64 -5.82
N ASN A 173 -4.48 10.50 -5.26
CA ASN A 173 -5.01 9.42 -6.05
C ASN A 173 -6.33 9.86 -6.72
N ALA A 174 -6.66 9.28 -7.88
CA ALA A 174 -7.83 9.66 -8.69
C ALA A 174 -9.18 9.52 -7.95
N CYS A 175 -9.25 8.69 -6.91
CA CYS A 175 -10.44 8.44 -6.09
C CYS A 175 -10.49 9.29 -4.84
N SER A 176 -9.52 10.19 -4.64
CA SER A 176 -9.49 11.11 -3.52
C SER A 176 -10.49 12.25 -3.75
N ASP A 177 -11.62 12.23 -3.05
CA ASP A 177 -12.57 13.35 -3.00
C ASP A 177 -12.04 14.56 -2.19
N ALA A 178 -10.82 14.44 -1.66
CA ALA A 178 -10.23 15.49 -0.89
C ALA A 178 -9.94 16.69 -1.82
N ARG A 179 -10.68 17.78 -1.59
CA ARG A 179 -10.63 19.03 -2.37
C ARG A 179 -9.27 19.71 -2.23
N TYR A 180 -8.26 19.22 -2.95
CA TYR A 180 -6.92 19.80 -2.97
C TYR A 180 -6.69 20.79 -4.14
N GLY A 181 -7.69 20.98 -5.02
CA GLY A 181 -7.55 21.80 -6.23
C GLY A 181 -6.67 21.12 -7.29
N ASP A 182 -6.27 21.88 -8.31
CA ASP A 182 -5.36 21.42 -9.38
C ASP A 182 -3.89 21.24 -8.89
N ASP A 183 -3.60 21.62 -7.64
CA ASP A 183 -2.26 21.70 -7.06
C ASP A 183 -1.91 20.48 -6.20
N CYS A 184 -2.03 19.27 -6.75
CA CYS A 184 -1.35 18.14 -6.14
C CYS A 184 0.17 18.26 -6.33
N GLU A 185 0.85 18.82 -5.33
CA GLU A 185 2.31 19.04 -5.36
C GLU A 185 3.14 17.85 -4.81
N THR A 186 2.53 16.69 -4.54
CA THR A 186 3.21 15.56 -3.87
C THR A 186 3.05 14.24 -4.62
N TYR A 187 3.86 13.23 -4.29
CA TYR A 187 3.78 11.91 -4.93
C TYR A 187 2.82 10.96 -4.24
N SER A 188 1.76 11.49 -3.65
CA SER A 188 0.78 10.73 -2.89
C SER A 188 -0.29 10.17 -3.83
N PHE A 189 0.10 9.42 -4.87
CA PHE A 189 -0.80 8.84 -5.88
C PHE A 189 -1.03 7.33 -5.70
N ALA A 190 -0.65 6.79 -4.54
CA ALA A 190 -0.68 5.35 -4.28
C ALA A 190 -2.11 4.77 -4.41
N ARG A 191 -2.25 3.64 -5.09
CA ARG A 191 -3.51 2.91 -5.19
C ARG A 191 -3.68 1.95 -4.01
N THR A 192 -4.83 1.28 -3.89
CA THR A 192 -5.09 0.30 -2.82
C THR A 192 -4.00 -0.77 -2.73
N PRO A 193 -3.54 -1.37 -3.85
CA PRO A 193 -2.44 -2.34 -3.81
C PRO A 193 -1.11 -1.72 -3.31
N ASP A 194 -0.80 -0.48 -3.71
CA ASP A 194 0.37 0.23 -3.20
C ASP A 194 0.28 0.49 -1.70
N LEU A 195 -0.90 0.88 -1.21
CA LEU A 195 -1.10 1.15 0.21
C LEU A 195 -0.89 -0.12 1.04
N PHE A 196 -1.39 -1.26 0.56
CA PHE A 196 -1.14 -2.56 1.17
C PHE A 196 0.35 -2.92 1.20
N VAL A 197 1.07 -2.71 0.10
CA VAL A 197 2.50 -3.02 0.02
C VAL A 197 3.36 -2.09 0.87
N ARG A 198 3.06 -0.78 0.87
CA ARG A 198 3.90 0.26 1.50
C ARG A 198 3.57 0.50 2.96
N PHE A 199 2.33 0.23 3.39
CA PHE A 199 1.88 0.54 4.75
C PHE A 199 1.30 -0.68 5.49
N GLY A 200 1.12 -1.82 4.81
CA GLY A 200 0.66 -3.06 5.43
C GLY A 200 -0.83 -3.06 5.82
N PHE A 201 -1.64 -2.20 5.22
CA PHE A 201 -3.09 -2.16 5.44
C PHE A 201 -3.85 -1.93 4.13
N VAL A 202 -5.14 -2.25 4.13
CA VAL A 202 -6.07 -1.87 3.06
C VAL A 202 -6.93 -0.74 3.57
N GLU A 203 -6.97 0.38 2.86
CA GLU A 203 -7.73 1.55 3.27
C GLU A 203 -9.24 1.28 3.30
N GLU A 204 -9.93 2.11 4.09
CA GLU A 204 -11.37 2.24 3.97
C GLU A 204 -11.74 3.00 2.68
N TYR A 205 -13.03 3.08 2.39
CA TYR A 205 -13.52 3.67 1.13
C TYR A 205 -13.35 5.20 1.10
N PRO A 206 -13.14 5.78 -0.08
CA PRO A 206 -12.96 5.12 -1.38
C PRO A 206 -11.60 4.44 -1.53
N GLN A 207 -11.63 3.32 -2.26
CA GLN A 207 -10.45 2.55 -2.67
C GLN A 207 -10.18 2.79 -4.16
N ASN A 208 -8.91 2.73 -4.56
CA ASN A 208 -8.49 2.84 -5.97
C ASN A 208 -7.87 1.53 -6.45
N TRP A 209 -8.43 0.91 -7.48
CA TRP A 209 -7.98 -0.37 -8.01
C TRP A 209 -7.58 -0.24 -9.48
N GLU A 210 -6.52 -0.95 -9.85
CA GLU A 210 -6.11 -1.15 -11.25
C GLU A 210 -5.87 -2.64 -11.46
N PHE A 211 -6.29 -3.16 -12.60
CA PHE A 211 -6.05 -4.53 -13.02
C PHE A 211 -5.47 -4.53 -14.44
N ASP A 212 -4.50 -5.41 -14.64
CA ASP A 212 -3.83 -5.73 -15.90
C ASP A 212 -4.06 -7.23 -16.20
N PRO A 213 -5.01 -7.58 -17.07
CA PRO A 213 -5.32 -8.96 -17.46
C PRO A 213 -4.30 -9.61 -18.40
N HIS A 214 -3.32 -8.86 -18.94
CA HIS A 214 -2.39 -9.34 -19.97
C HIS A 214 -0.92 -9.43 -19.52
N ASN A 215 -0.66 -9.38 -18.22
CA ASN A 215 0.67 -9.59 -17.67
C ASN A 215 1.21 -11.04 -17.80
N ASP A 216 0.46 -11.95 -18.45
CA ASP A 216 0.90 -13.30 -18.80
C ASP A 216 1.62 -13.27 -20.17
N ASP A 217 2.97 -13.24 -20.13
CA ASP A 217 3.86 -13.60 -21.24
C ASP A 217 3.74 -12.79 -22.56
N SER A 218 4.16 -11.52 -22.60
CA SER A 218 4.63 -10.92 -23.87
C SER A 218 6.05 -10.37 -23.75
N SER A 219 7.01 -11.25 -24.05
CA SER A 219 8.33 -10.86 -24.54
C SER A 219 8.33 -10.63 -26.06
N ASP A 220 7.17 -10.43 -26.67
CA ASP A 220 7.06 -10.15 -28.10
C ASP A 220 6.78 -8.66 -28.28
N ASP A 221 7.84 -7.98 -28.71
CA ASP A 221 7.91 -6.61 -29.20
C ASP A 221 6.93 -6.38 -30.37
N ASP A 222 5.63 -6.24 -30.10
CA ASP A 222 4.70 -5.63 -31.06
C ASP A 222 4.04 -4.41 -30.39
N ASP A 223 4.43 -3.24 -30.91
CA ASP A 223 4.00 -1.89 -30.56
C ASP A 223 2.50 -1.62 -30.87
N ASP A 224 1.58 -2.44 -30.35
CA ASP A 224 0.15 -2.10 -30.37
C ASP A 224 -0.30 -1.66 -28.97
N ASP A 225 -0.51 -0.34 -28.86
CA ASP A 225 -0.97 0.47 -27.72
C ASP A 225 -2.39 0.10 -27.21
N ASP A 226 -2.73 -1.18 -27.09
CA ASP A 226 -3.98 -1.59 -26.43
C ASP A 226 -3.71 -1.63 -24.91
N GLU A 227 -3.92 -0.49 -24.24
CA GLU A 227 -3.95 -0.38 -22.78
C GLU A 227 -5.03 -1.33 -22.22
N THR A 228 -4.65 -2.58 -21.95
CA THR A 228 -5.57 -3.57 -21.35
C THR A 228 -5.71 -3.40 -19.84
N GLU A 229 -5.02 -2.41 -19.29
CA GLU A 229 -5.15 -1.98 -17.92
C GLU A 229 -6.45 -1.19 -17.74
N PHE A 230 -7.27 -1.57 -16.78
CA PHE A 230 -8.44 -0.77 -16.38
C PHE A 230 -8.35 -0.40 -14.90
N ASN A 231 -8.80 0.80 -14.58
CA ASN A 231 -8.81 1.34 -13.23
C ASN A 231 -10.19 1.88 -12.82
N PHE A 232 -10.48 1.81 -11.53
CA PHE A 232 -11.72 2.34 -10.99
C PHE A 232 -11.62 2.69 -9.51
N CYS A 233 -12.53 3.56 -9.10
CA CYS A 233 -12.77 3.90 -7.72
C CYS A 233 -13.87 3.02 -7.15
N LEU A 234 -13.58 2.30 -6.08
CA LEU A 234 -14.57 1.55 -5.33
C LEU A 234 -15.09 2.41 -4.19
N HIS A 235 -16.36 2.77 -4.26
CA HIS A 235 -17.05 3.55 -3.23
C HIS A 235 -18.01 2.67 -2.44
N ARG A 236 -18.29 3.10 -1.21
CA ARG A 236 -19.41 2.59 -0.42
C ARG A 236 -20.49 3.66 -0.41
N ASP A 237 -21.66 3.32 -0.95
CA ASP A 237 -22.80 4.22 -0.89
C ASP A 237 -23.21 4.47 0.56
N ALA A 238 -23.43 5.73 0.91
CA ALA A 238 -23.66 6.14 2.30
C ALA A 238 -25.04 5.73 2.83
N GLU A 239 -26.03 5.56 1.93
CA GLU A 239 -27.41 5.24 2.32
C GLU A 239 -27.65 3.72 2.34
N SER A 240 -27.29 3.04 1.26
CA SER A 240 -27.49 1.59 1.09
C SER A 240 -26.36 0.76 1.69
N GLY A 241 -25.17 1.33 1.82
CA GLY A 241 -23.96 0.59 2.19
C GLY A 241 -23.42 -0.31 1.08
N GLU A 242 -24.02 -0.28 -0.12
CA GLU A 242 -23.59 -1.07 -1.27
C GLU A 242 -22.23 -0.59 -1.81
N LEU A 243 -21.53 -1.51 -2.47
CA LEU A 243 -20.24 -1.23 -3.09
C LEU A 243 -20.41 -0.98 -4.58
N GLU A 244 -19.96 0.19 -5.02
CA GLU A 244 -20.11 0.72 -6.37
C GLU A 244 -18.72 0.94 -7.00
N ALA A 245 -18.51 0.38 -8.19
CA ALA A 245 -17.34 0.70 -9.01
C ALA A 245 -17.67 1.94 -9.86
N ARG A 246 -16.86 2.99 -9.72
CA ARG A 246 -16.93 4.22 -10.51
C ARG A 246 -15.72 4.25 -11.43
N TRP A 247 -16.02 4.22 -12.72
CA TRP A 247 -15.05 4.30 -13.80
C TRP A 247 -14.70 5.77 -14.08
N GLY A 248 -13.59 6.01 -14.78
CA GLY A 248 -13.28 7.34 -15.28
C GLY A 248 -14.34 7.87 -16.26
N ASP A 249 -14.18 9.13 -16.67
CA ASP A 249 -15.17 9.81 -17.51
C ASP A 249 -15.21 9.30 -18.96
N ARG A 250 -14.31 8.40 -19.38
CA ARG A 250 -14.26 7.88 -20.75
C ARG A 250 -14.93 6.49 -20.82
N GLU A 251 -15.68 6.24 -21.89
CA GLU A 251 -16.31 4.93 -22.13
C GLU A 251 -15.26 3.80 -22.21
N ASP A 252 -14.07 4.10 -22.71
CA ASP A 252 -12.94 3.17 -22.84
C ASP A 252 -12.31 2.80 -21.48
N ASP A 253 -12.64 3.51 -20.38
CA ASP A 253 -12.12 3.18 -19.05
C ASP A 253 -12.83 1.95 -18.44
N LYS A 254 -13.91 1.47 -19.06
CA LYS A 254 -14.73 0.34 -18.58
C LYS A 254 -14.23 -1.00 -19.14
N PRO A 255 -14.32 -2.09 -18.35
CA PRO A 255 -13.86 -3.41 -18.75
C PRO A 255 -14.78 -3.97 -19.83
N ASP A 256 -14.19 -4.51 -20.88
CA ASP A 256 -14.91 -5.10 -22.00
C ASP A 256 -15.44 -6.52 -21.66
N ALA A 257 -16.00 -7.20 -22.67
CA ALA A 257 -16.51 -8.56 -22.46
C ALA A 257 -15.41 -9.59 -22.13
N ALA A 258 -14.17 -9.39 -22.59
CA ALA A 258 -13.02 -10.23 -22.26
C ALA A 258 -12.56 -9.98 -20.82
N ASP A 259 -12.43 -8.72 -20.41
CA ASP A 259 -12.09 -8.30 -19.05
C ASP A 259 -13.09 -8.85 -18.04
N VAL A 260 -14.38 -8.73 -18.32
CA VAL A 260 -15.43 -9.28 -17.45
C VAL A 260 -15.34 -10.80 -17.34
N ARG A 261 -14.97 -11.52 -18.41
CA ARG A 261 -14.74 -12.98 -18.33
C ARG A 261 -13.52 -13.28 -17.45
N TRP A 262 -12.45 -12.51 -17.59
CA TRP A 262 -11.25 -12.65 -16.76
C TRP A 262 -11.55 -12.35 -15.29
N LEU A 263 -12.21 -11.24 -14.97
CA LEU A 263 -12.65 -10.87 -13.61
C LEU A 263 -13.50 -11.98 -12.99
N ARG A 264 -14.43 -12.58 -13.75
CA ARG A 264 -15.25 -13.72 -13.28
C ARG A 264 -14.40 -14.94 -12.96
N LYS A 265 -13.39 -15.26 -13.77
CA LYS A 265 -12.42 -16.35 -13.52
C LYS A 265 -11.67 -16.08 -12.21
N GLN A 266 -11.15 -14.88 -12.01
CA GLN A 266 -10.40 -14.50 -10.81
C GLN A 266 -11.28 -14.49 -9.55
N LEU A 267 -12.51 -13.96 -9.64
CA LEU A 267 -13.47 -14.02 -8.53
C LEU A 267 -13.83 -15.47 -8.15
N GLY A 268 -13.96 -16.35 -9.15
CA GLY A 268 -14.15 -17.78 -8.92
C GLY A 268 -12.98 -18.41 -8.17
N ARG A 269 -11.74 -18.07 -8.54
CA ARG A 269 -10.51 -18.52 -7.87
C ARG A 269 -10.47 -18.07 -6.40
N LEU A 270 -10.73 -16.79 -6.13
CA LEU A 270 -10.76 -16.22 -4.78
C LEU A 270 -11.86 -16.84 -3.90
N ARG A 271 -13.04 -17.08 -4.46
CA ARG A 271 -14.12 -17.84 -3.77
C ARG A 271 -13.68 -19.26 -3.42
N GLY A 272 -13.07 -19.98 -4.36
CA GLY A 272 -12.53 -21.32 -4.09
C GLY A 272 -11.37 -21.34 -3.10
N LEU A 273 -10.62 -20.23 -2.95
CA LEU A 273 -9.66 -20.07 -1.86
C LEU A 273 -10.38 -19.90 -0.51
N SER A 274 -11.42 -19.08 -0.46
CA SER A 274 -12.25 -18.86 0.74
C SER A 274 -12.85 -20.16 1.28
N ASP A 275 -13.33 -21.03 0.41
CA ASP A 275 -13.87 -22.35 0.79
C ASP A 275 -12.83 -23.26 1.48
N ARG A 276 -11.54 -23.01 1.24
CA ARG A 276 -10.42 -23.76 1.81
C ARG A 276 -9.79 -23.07 3.03
N LYS A 277 -10.30 -21.90 3.43
CA LYS A 277 -9.69 -21.03 4.46
C LYS A 277 -9.36 -21.76 5.76
N GLU A 278 -10.35 -22.42 6.37
CA GLU A 278 -10.17 -23.09 7.68
C GLU A 278 -9.10 -24.19 7.63
N ARG A 279 -9.07 -24.96 6.54
CA ARG A 279 -8.09 -26.02 6.34
C ARG A 279 -6.68 -25.44 6.14
N LEU A 280 -6.57 -24.39 5.33
CA LEU A 280 -5.30 -23.72 5.07
C LEU A 280 -4.77 -23.03 6.34
N GLU A 281 -5.65 -22.46 7.16
CA GLU A 281 -5.29 -21.86 8.45
C GLU A 281 -4.58 -22.87 9.35
N ALA A 282 -5.16 -24.06 9.51
CA ALA A 282 -4.59 -25.12 10.33
C ALA A 282 -3.22 -25.63 9.83
N GLN A 283 -2.94 -25.47 8.52
CA GLN A 283 -1.70 -25.93 7.89
C GLN A 283 -0.61 -24.86 7.92
N LEU A 284 -0.98 -23.62 7.59
CA LEU A 284 -0.03 -22.56 7.26
C LEU A 284 0.23 -21.61 8.42
N VAL A 285 -0.66 -21.51 9.41
CA VAL A 285 -0.52 -20.54 10.50
C VAL A 285 0.14 -21.17 11.72
N LYS A 286 1.06 -20.43 12.35
CA LYS A 286 1.68 -20.82 13.62
C LYS A 286 0.63 -21.00 14.72
N ALA A 287 0.78 -22.06 15.52
CA ALA A 287 -0.09 -22.30 16.66
C ALA A 287 0.22 -21.34 17.82
N ALA A 288 -0.77 -21.11 18.68
CA ALA A 288 -0.55 -20.32 19.89
C ALA A 288 0.46 -21.03 20.82
N GLY A 289 1.66 -20.47 20.96
CA GLY A 289 2.75 -21.04 21.76
C GLY A 289 3.93 -21.56 20.94
N ASP A 290 3.84 -21.59 19.61
CA ASP A 290 5.02 -21.75 18.76
C ASP A 290 5.92 -20.53 18.99
N GLY A 291 7.17 -20.75 19.43
CA GLY A 291 8.12 -19.66 19.68
C GLY A 291 8.43 -18.84 18.43
N GLU A 292 9.05 -17.68 18.60
CA GLU A 292 9.46 -16.83 17.48
C GLU A 292 10.54 -17.48 16.59
N GLU A 293 11.26 -18.48 17.12
CA GLU A 293 12.35 -19.16 16.41
C GLU A 293 11.87 -20.31 15.50
N ALA A 294 12.18 -20.13 14.21
CA ALA A 294 12.59 -21.18 13.27
C ALA A 294 11.56 -22.23 12.85
N ASP A 295 10.47 -21.78 12.24
CA ASP A 295 10.05 -22.48 11.02
C ASP A 295 9.61 -21.46 9.97
N GLY A 296 10.42 -21.32 8.92
CA GLY A 296 10.09 -20.48 7.75
C GLY A 296 8.91 -21.03 6.94
N ASP A 297 8.43 -22.21 7.33
CA ASP A 297 7.36 -22.97 6.70
C ASP A 297 5.95 -22.51 7.12
N LYS A 298 5.83 -21.68 8.17
CA LYS A 298 4.55 -21.16 8.66
C LYS A 298 4.52 -19.65 8.81
N MET A 299 3.36 -19.06 8.52
CA MET A 299 3.10 -17.64 8.63
C MET A 299 2.57 -17.24 10.01
N SER A 300 2.81 -16.00 10.40
CA SER A 300 2.24 -15.43 11.62
C SER A 300 0.73 -15.23 11.49
N ARG A 301 0.04 -15.08 12.62
CA ARG A 301 -1.39 -14.72 12.64
C ARG A 301 -1.64 -13.38 11.93
N TRP A 302 -0.74 -12.42 12.10
CA TRP A 302 -0.84 -11.11 11.48
C TRP A 302 -0.74 -11.18 9.95
N GLU A 303 0.22 -11.95 9.42
CA GLU A 303 0.38 -12.17 7.97
C GLU A 303 -0.88 -12.81 7.38
N TRP A 304 -1.41 -13.85 8.05
CA TRP A 304 -2.65 -14.52 7.65
C TRP A 304 -3.83 -13.54 7.61
N GLU A 305 -4.08 -12.81 8.69
CA GLU A 305 -5.18 -11.86 8.76
C GLU A 305 -5.04 -10.73 7.73
N SER A 306 -3.83 -10.23 7.52
CA SER A 306 -3.55 -9.18 6.55
C SER A 306 -3.78 -9.65 5.11
N ALA A 307 -3.32 -10.86 4.77
CA ALA A 307 -3.59 -11.48 3.46
C ALA A 307 -5.09 -11.68 3.23
N TRP A 308 -5.85 -12.09 4.25
CA TRP A 308 -7.30 -12.24 4.13
C TRP A 308 -8.06 -10.91 4.06
N ARG A 309 -7.59 -9.85 4.74
CA ARG A 309 -8.15 -8.50 4.56
C ARG A 309 -7.96 -8.04 3.12
N TYR A 310 -6.77 -8.22 2.57
CA TYR A 310 -6.48 -7.91 1.17
C TYR A 310 -7.31 -8.74 0.19
N HIS A 311 -7.35 -10.06 0.38
CA HIS A 311 -8.21 -10.98 -0.39
C HIS A 311 -9.67 -10.52 -0.43
N ASN A 312 -10.23 -10.12 0.71
CA ASN A 312 -11.63 -9.70 0.79
C ASN A 312 -11.87 -8.38 0.05
N ALA A 313 -10.97 -7.40 0.21
CA ALA A 313 -11.06 -6.14 -0.51
C ALA A 313 -10.97 -6.35 -2.03
N LEU A 314 -10.00 -7.16 -2.47
CA LEU A 314 -9.82 -7.57 -3.87
C LEU A 314 -11.06 -8.28 -4.42
N SER A 315 -11.63 -9.23 -3.67
CA SER A 315 -12.86 -9.93 -4.05
C SER A 315 -14.06 -8.98 -4.19
N HIS A 316 -14.18 -8.02 -3.28
CA HIS A 316 -15.25 -7.02 -3.33
C HIS A 316 -15.10 -6.06 -4.50
N ALA A 317 -13.87 -5.61 -4.79
CA ALA A 317 -13.55 -4.75 -5.92
C ALA A 317 -13.90 -5.44 -7.24
N ILE A 318 -13.41 -6.67 -7.45
CA ILE A 318 -13.72 -7.47 -8.64
C ILE A 318 -15.23 -7.70 -8.78
N ALA A 319 -15.92 -8.03 -7.68
CA ALA A 319 -17.36 -8.25 -7.71
C ALA A 319 -18.14 -6.97 -8.06
N ALA A 320 -17.71 -5.80 -7.59
CA ALA A 320 -18.32 -4.52 -7.92
C ALA A 320 -18.10 -4.15 -9.39
N ALA A 321 -16.88 -4.33 -9.90
CA ALA A 321 -16.56 -4.10 -11.32
C ALA A 321 -17.42 -4.98 -12.26
N ILE A 322 -17.61 -6.26 -11.94
CA ILE A 322 -18.49 -7.14 -12.73
C ILE A 322 -19.94 -6.67 -12.70
N ARG A 323 -20.42 -6.17 -11.55
CA ARG A 323 -21.82 -5.71 -11.40
C ARG A 323 -22.10 -4.43 -12.19
N SER A 324 -21.17 -3.47 -12.19
CA SER A 324 -21.39 -2.18 -12.85
C SER A 324 -21.63 -2.34 -14.35
N VAL A 325 -21.02 -3.33 -15.00
CA VAL A 325 -21.26 -3.62 -16.43
C VAL A 325 -22.61 -4.30 -16.65
N ALA A 326 -22.99 -5.23 -15.77
CA ALA A 326 -24.22 -6.00 -15.92
C ALA A 326 -25.50 -5.17 -15.70
N THR A 327 -25.43 -4.08 -14.94
CA THR A 327 -26.57 -3.17 -14.70
C THR A 327 -26.88 -2.28 -15.91
N GLU A 328 -25.91 -2.00 -16.78
CA GLU A 328 -26.10 -1.15 -17.95
C GLU A 328 -26.67 -1.93 -19.15
N ASP A 329 -26.22 -3.17 -19.37
CA ASP A 329 -26.80 -4.08 -20.40
C ASP A 329 -28.32 -4.28 -20.23
N ALA A 330 -28.83 -4.16 -19.00
CA ALA A 330 -30.25 -4.26 -18.69
C ALA A 330 -31.03 -2.97 -19.00
N HIS A 331 -30.36 -1.81 -18.99
CA HIS A 331 -30.97 -0.51 -19.30
C HIS A 331 -30.95 -0.19 -20.79
N ASP A 332 -29.94 -0.63 -21.54
CA ASP A 332 -29.89 -0.46 -23.00
C ASP A 332 -30.83 -1.40 -23.77
N GLY A 333 -31.36 -2.43 -23.10
CA GLY A 333 -32.38 -3.35 -23.64
C GLY A 333 -33.82 -2.86 -23.57
N GLU A 334 -34.08 -1.67 -23.00
CA GLU A 334 -35.44 -1.11 -22.81
C GLU A 334 -35.74 0.14 -23.65
N LEU A 335 -34.92 0.49 -24.66
CA LEU A 335 -35.16 1.63 -25.57
C LEU A 335 -35.72 1.25 -26.95
#